data_AF-A0A9J6RPM9-F1
#
_entry.id   AF-A0A9J6RPM9-F1
#
_cell.length_a   1.000
_cell.length_b   1.000
_cell.length_c   1.000
_cell.angle_alpha   90.00
_cell.angle_beta   90.00
_cell.angle_gamma   90.00
#
_symmetry.space_group_name_H-M   'P 1'
#
loop_
_entity.id
_entity.type
_entity.pdbx_description
1 polymer ?
#
loop_
_entity_poly.entity_id
_entity_poly.type
_entity_poly.pdbx_seq_one_letter_code
_entity_poly.pdbx_strand_id
1 'polypeptide(L)'
;MKFKHLLTAAALVALSSSVMAARPVSIKYSEDIVLDDDDVYSYYVVSCSNGESKDISAWDNRKTWCVGKGLKEDCSKKQIKTAKQVCR
;
A
#
# COMPACT_ATOMS: atom_id res chain seq x y z
N MET A 1 11.79 58.42 29.13
CA MET A 1 12.88 57.45 28.87
C MET A 1 12.27 56.23 28.20
N LYS A 2 12.48 56.08 26.89
CA LYS A 2 13.38 55.09 26.25
C LYS A 2 12.75 53.69 26.14
N PHE A 3 12.34 53.38 24.91
CA PHE A 3 12.09 52.06 24.30
C PHE A 3 13.03 50.96 24.82
N LYS A 4 12.48 49.75 25.03
CA LYS A 4 13.18 48.44 24.88
C LYS A 4 12.12 47.36 24.64
N HIS A 5 11.75 47.14 23.38
CA HIS A 5 12.14 45.98 22.54
C HIS A 5 11.55 44.66 23.06
N LEU A 6 10.42 44.21 22.48
CA LEU A 6 10.40 43.16 21.44
C LEU A 6 11.11 41.87 21.87
N LEU A 7 10.37 40.96 22.50
CA LEU A 7 10.73 39.58 22.79
C LEU A 7 9.41 38.78 22.75
N THR A 8 9.18 37.72 22.00
CA THR A 8 9.96 36.99 20.99
C THR A 8 8.91 36.10 20.29
N ALA A 9 8.98 36.00 18.97
CA ALA A 9 7.98 35.34 18.14
C ALA A 9 7.77 33.87 18.52
N ALA A 10 6.50 33.46 18.58
CA ALA A 10 6.09 32.05 18.66
C ALA A 10 6.55 31.31 17.39
N ALA A 11 7.64 30.57 17.49
CA ALA A 11 8.05 29.63 16.44
C ALA A 11 7.32 28.29 16.64
N LEU A 12 6.06 28.23 16.18
CA LEU A 12 5.40 26.96 15.90
C LEU A 12 6.10 26.33 14.70
N VAL A 13 7.10 25.49 14.97
CA VAL A 13 7.69 24.62 13.94
C VAL A 13 6.63 23.59 13.59
N ALA A 14 5.83 23.91 12.58
CA ALA A 14 4.96 22.94 11.92
C ALA A 14 5.88 21.87 11.31
N LEU A 15 5.94 20.71 11.97
CA LEU A 15 6.52 19.50 11.40
C LEU A 15 5.71 19.16 10.15
N SER A 16 6.23 19.54 9.00
CA SER A 16 5.72 19.10 7.71
C SER A 16 5.98 17.60 7.60
N SER A 17 5.05 16.80 8.10
CA SER A 17 4.98 15.38 7.79
C SER A 17 4.82 15.27 6.28
N SER A 18 5.92 14.98 5.60
CA SER A 18 5.90 14.67 4.17
C SER A 18 4.98 13.47 3.99
N VAL A 19 3.81 13.70 3.41
CA VAL A 19 2.89 12.64 3.01
C VAL A 19 3.54 11.90 1.85
N MET A 20 4.48 11.00 2.15
CA MET A 20 5.00 10.09 1.14
C MET A 20 3.88 9.10 0.85
N ALA A 21 3.34 9.14 -0.38
CA ALA A 21 2.43 8.11 -0.85
C ALA A 21 3.08 6.74 -0.60
N ALA A 22 2.38 5.87 0.13
CA ALA A 22 2.96 4.62 0.53
C ALA A 22 3.26 3.78 -0.72
N ARG A 23 4.44 3.16 -0.71
CA ARG A 23 4.95 2.36 -1.83
C ARG A 23 5.10 0.91 -1.39
N PRO A 24 4.89 -0.06 -2.29
CA PRO A 24 5.15 -1.45 -1.98
C PRO A 24 6.65 -1.65 -1.74
N VAL A 25 6.99 -2.24 -0.60
CA VAL A 25 8.36 -2.57 -0.17
C VAL A 25 8.67 -4.03 -0.47
N SER A 26 7.71 -4.92 -0.24
CA SER A 26 7.85 -6.35 -0.56
C SER A 26 6.51 -6.96 -0.95
N ILE A 27 6.57 -8.02 -1.75
CA ILE A 27 5.40 -8.83 -2.12
C ILE A 27 5.78 -10.28 -1.86
N LYS A 28 5.13 -10.90 -0.88
CA LYS A 28 5.42 -12.28 -0.47
C LYS A 28 4.28 -13.19 -0.86
N TYR A 29 4.62 -14.33 -1.45
CA TYR A 29 3.68 -15.44 -1.62
C TYR A 29 3.29 -15.98 -0.25
N SER A 30 2.00 -16.29 -0.09
CA SER A 30 1.46 -16.90 1.13
C SER A 30 1.09 -18.35 0.88
N GLU A 31 0.09 -18.59 0.02
CA GLU A 31 -0.46 -19.92 -0.26
C GLU A 31 -1.28 -19.92 -1.55
N ASP A 32 -1.64 -21.10 -2.05
CA ASP A 32 -2.63 -21.27 -3.11
C ASP A 32 -3.97 -21.65 -2.48
N ILE A 33 -5.04 -20.98 -2.89
CA ILE A 33 -6.39 -21.15 -2.36
C ILE A 33 -7.24 -21.77 -3.46
N VAL A 34 -7.80 -22.93 -3.17
CA VAL A 34 -8.77 -23.65 -4.00
C VAL A 34 -10.16 -23.17 -3.63
N LEU A 35 -10.94 -22.72 -4.61
CA LEU A 35 -12.33 -22.32 -4.46
C LEU A 35 -13.27 -23.48 -4.80
N ASP A 36 -14.52 -23.38 -4.36
CA ASP A 36 -15.54 -24.42 -4.57
C ASP A 36 -15.84 -24.70 -6.07
N ASP A 37 -15.55 -23.74 -6.95
CA ASP A 37 -15.76 -23.83 -8.40
C ASP A 37 -14.53 -24.39 -9.16
N ASP A 38 -13.64 -25.15 -8.50
CA ASP A 38 -12.34 -25.65 -9.02
C ASP A 38 -11.33 -24.56 -9.45
N ASP A 39 -11.66 -23.28 -9.24
CA ASP A 39 -10.78 -22.15 -9.50
C ASP A 39 -9.70 -22.07 -8.39
N VAL A 40 -8.44 -21.93 -8.80
CA VAL A 40 -7.30 -21.75 -7.88
C VAL A 40 -6.66 -20.39 -8.08
N TYR A 41 -6.41 -19.68 -6.99
CA TYR A 41 -5.62 -18.45 -7.01
C TYR A 41 -4.47 -18.49 -6.02
N SER A 42 -3.38 -17.82 -6.35
CA SER A 42 -2.24 -17.65 -5.45
C SER A 42 -2.41 -16.38 -4.63
N TYR A 43 -2.36 -16.49 -3.31
CA TYR A 43 -2.45 -15.38 -2.36
C TYR A 43 -1.07 -14.76 -2.08
N TYR A 44 -1.00 -13.44 -2.08
CA TYR A 44 0.19 -12.68 -1.72
C TYR A 44 -0.12 -11.56 -0.74
N VAL A 45 0.86 -11.26 0.10
CA VAL A 45 0.86 -10.13 1.01
C VAL A 45 1.86 -9.08 0.53
N VAL A 46 1.37 -7.86 0.32
CA VAL A 46 2.16 -6.68 -0.02
C VAL A 46 2.43 -5.90 1.26
N SER A 47 3.71 -5.71 1.61
CA SER A 47 4.09 -4.78 2.68
C SER A 47 4.32 -3.39 2.10
N CYS A 48 3.67 -2.38 2.65
CA CYS A 48 3.76 -0.99 2.22
C CYS A 48 4.72 -0.20 3.13
N SER A 49 5.29 0.89 2.61
CA SER A 49 6.30 1.69 3.32
C SER A 49 5.77 2.46 4.54
N ASN A 50 4.46 2.55 4.69
CA ASN A 50 3.79 3.09 5.88
C ASN A 50 3.63 2.04 7.00
N GLY A 51 4.14 0.82 6.81
CA GLY A 51 4.03 -0.27 7.79
C GLY A 51 2.75 -1.11 7.63
N GLU A 52 1.84 -0.73 6.72
CA GLU A 52 0.65 -1.53 6.45
C GLU A 52 0.98 -2.75 5.59
N SER A 53 0.18 -3.80 5.75
CA SER A 53 0.18 -4.95 4.85
C SER A 53 -1.18 -5.06 4.15
N LYS A 54 -1.16 -5.37 2.86
CA LYS A 54 -2.35 -5.44 2.02
C LYS A 54 -2.34 -6.74 1.21
N ASP A 55 -3.51 -7.23 0.91
CA ASP A 55 -3.69 -8.49 0.20
C ASP A 55 -3.84 -8.28 -1.30
N ILE A 56 -3.20 -9.14 -2.09
CA ILE A 56 -3.45 -9.27 -3.53
C ILE A 56 -3.56 -10.75 -3.90
N SER A 57 -4.29 -11.02 -4.96
CA SER A 57 -4.48 -12.36 -5.51
C SER A 57 -3.93 -12.44 -6.94
N ALA A 58 -3.34 -13.58 -7.29
CA ALA A 58 -2.87 -13.86 -8.63
C ALA A 58 -3.65 -15.03 -9.23
N TRP A 59 -4.16 -14.82 -10.43
CA TRP A 59 -5.01 -15.73 -11.17
C TRP A 59 -4.37 -16.09 -12.52
N ASP A 60 -4.93 -17.09 -13.18
CA ASP A 60 -4.54 -17.51 -14.53
C ASP A 60 -3.03 -17.79 -14.66
N ASN A 61 -2.44 -18.43 -13.64
CA ASN A 61 -0.99 -18.64 -13.53
C ASN A 61 -0.20 -17.32 -13.53
N ARG A 62 -0.56 -16.38 -12.64
CA ARG A 62 0.06 -15.06 -12.42
C ARG A 62 -0.04 -14.08 -13.61
N LYS A 63 -0.97 -14.31 -14.54
CA LYS A 63 -1.26 -13.39 -15.65
C LYS A 63 -2.20 -12.27 -15.25
N THR A 64 -3.04 -12.51 -14.25
CA THR A 64 -4.04 -11.57 -13.75
C THR A 64 -3.80 -11.34 -12.26
N TRP A 65 -3.75 -10.08 -11.83
CA TRP A 65 -3.46 -9.68 -10.46
C TRP A 65 -4.57 -8.78 -9.94
N CYS A 66 -5.28 -9.20 -8.91
CA CYS A 66 -6.45 -8.51 -8.37
C CYS A 66 -6.21 -8.07 -6.92
N VAL A 67 -6.98 -7.07 -6.49
CA VAL A 67 -6.89 -6.55 -5.12
C VAL A 67 -7.63 -7.49 -4.16
N GLY A 68 -7.03 -7.72 -2.98
CA GLY A 68 -7.64 -8.55 -1.94
C GLY A 68 -7.47 -10.05 -2.17
N LYS A 69 -8.25 -10.82 -1.39
CA LYS A 69 -8.27 -12.28 -1.41
C LYS A 69 -9.45 -12.77 -2.23
N GLY A 70 -9.22 -13.53 -3.30
CA GLY A 70 -10.28 -14.26 -4.01
C GLY A 70 -11.29 -13.40 -4.79
N LEU A 71 -11.28 -12.08 -4.65
CA LEU A 71 -12.12 -11.18 -5.44
C LEU A 71 -11.42 -10.90 -6.78
N LYS A 72 -12.02 -11.32 -7.89
CA LYS A 72 -11.62 -10.91 -9.26
C LYS A 72 -12.08 -9.48 -9.57
N GLU A 73 -12.02 -8.60 -8.58
CA GLU A 73 -12.36 -7.18 -8.68
C GLU A 73 -11.08 -6.35 -8.78
N ASP A 74 -11.14 -5.23 -9.49
CA ASP A 74 -10.01 -4.30 -9.67
C ASP A 74 -8.69 -4.97 -10.11
N CYS A 75 -8.77 -5.74 -11.18
CA CYS A 75 -7.66 -6.54 -11.69
C CYS A 75 -6.74 -5.79 -12.67
N SER A 76 -5.50 -6.25 -12.76
CA SER A 76 -4.47 -5.75 -13.65
C SER A 76 -3.59 -6.89 -14.18
N LYS A 77 -3.05 -6.72 -15.38
CA LYS A 77 -2.08 -7.67 -15.97
C LYS A 77 -0.68 -7.61 -15.33
N LYS A 78 -0.43 -6.63 -14.46
CA LYS A 78 0.90 -6.37 -13.85
C LYS A 78 0.82 -6.41 -12.33
N GLN A 79 1.58 -7.31 -11.71
CA GLN A 79 1.75 -7.44 -10.25
C GLN A 79 2.07 -6.09 -9.56
N ILE A 80 3.11 -5.40 -10.05
CA ILE A 80 3.58 -4.14 -9.45
C ILE A 80 2.52 -3.03 -9.56
N LYS A 81 1.64 -3.07 -10.57
CA LYS A 81 0.55 -2.10 -10.69
C LYS A 81 -0.48 -2.32 -9.58
N THR A 82 -0.89 -3.56 -9.35
CA THR A 82 -1.82 -3.93 -8.28
C THR A 82 -1.21 -3.65 -6.90
N ALA A 83 0.07 -3.99 -6.69
CA ALA A 83 0.77 -3.68 -5.44
C ALA A 83 0.88 -2.18 -5.15
N LYS A 84 1.11 -1.36 -6.20
CA LYS A 84 1.09 0.10 -6.06
C LYS A 84 -0.31 0.64 -5.78
N GLN A 85 -1.35 0.01 -6.34
CA GLN A 85 -2.73 0.41 -6.10
C GLN A 85 -3.15 0.19 -4.65
N VAL A 86 -2.80 -0.96 -4.06
CA VAL A 86 -3.18 -1.27 -2.66
C VAL A 86 -2.40 -0.48 -1.62
N CYS A 87 -1.18 -0.04 -1.95
CA CYS A 87 -0.35 0.79 -1.05
C CYS A 87 -0.58 2.30 -1.21
N ARG A 88 -1.39 2.75 -2.17
CA ARG A 88 -1.61 4.17 -2.41
C ARG A 88 -2.52 4.83 -1.38
#